data_AF-A0A3P6T570-F1
#
_entry.id   AF-A0A3P6T570-F1
#
_cell.length_a   1.000
_cell.length_b   1.000
_cell.length_c   1.000
_cell.angle_alpha   90.00
_cell.angle_beta   90.00
_cell.angle_gamma   90.00
#
_symmetry.space_group_name_H-M   'P 1'
#
loop_
_entity.id
_entity.type
_entity.pdbx_description
1 polymer ?
#
loop_
_entity_poly.entity_id
_entity_poly.type
_entity_poly.pdbx_seq_one_letter_code
_entity_poly.pdbx_strand_id
1 'polypeptide(L)'
;MPFNSDAKRLFGTTDLYQILQLNGSKSKRKDYSETDIKKAFFKLSLQFHPDRCDDETKKIQATAKFQILNQAYAVLSDKQKRAVYDETGIADGVEVCGDDVDWRDIWKLIFKEVTEKDIENFIQKFRESGEERDAVKEAYIKCDGDMGKILHDVIGVTYEDEERLHKMICDMIESGELEATQKFVAEPEKKKARRRRAAKREAEEAMKMLKETQRSEGTTDLIAAIQNRQRKNLASFDQFCDSLAAKSEQEVPVCYQTSILALVFSIGYWRMDKFGYFVELSSIDLCEERSCSLFSKSWLQNLDEKKFMLVAEIDTLLRKREELNKKIWMQGKETYRMEEKFQRIDSLVRDRLPLAEMRKDLPFIYFITPTYRRPTQKADLVRLAQTLAYVPNLYWIVVEDANNTSPFITEILERYRIKFAHLYALTPPKKKPNETDPNWKIARGIVQRNKALMWLRRNLDRSKRGVVYFGDDDNTYDWRLFDEMRSIERVGVWPVGLVGGLIVETAVLSEGNNVSFNSLWKPDRPFPVDMAAFAVNLSLALNANASFTYDVPRGYQESHFLTSLGLTRNDLELKADGCTKVYVWHTRTERTVLSQRERLKFLRGTLNGVESDAVY
;
A
#
# COMPACT_ATOMS: atom_id res chain seq x y z
N MET A 1 -25.42 15.80 4.93
CA MET A 1 -25.71 15.66 6.37
C MET A 1 -25.79 14.17 6.71
N PRO A 2 -25.32 13.71 7.88
CA PRO A 2 -25.30 12.29 8.22
C PRO A 2 -26.72 11.76 8.47
N PHE A 3 -27.09 10.65 7.82
CA PHE A 3 -28.41 10.03 7.93
C PHE A 3 -28.83 9.74 9.38
N ASN A 4 -27.91 9.20 10.19
CA ASN A 4 -28.21 8.79 11.57
C ASN A 4 -28.52 9.96 12.51
N SER A 5 -27.83 11.10 12.36
CA SER A 5 -28.09 12.28 13.19
C SER A 5 -29.42 12.94 12.83
N ASP A 6 -29.75 12.99 11.53
CA ASP A 6 -31.01 13.56 11.06
C ASP A 6 -32.22 12.64 11.35
N ALA A 7 -32.06 11.32 11.22
CA ALA A 7 -33.09 10.34 11.58
C ALA A 7 -33.44 10.42 13.06
N LYS A 8 -32.42 10.50 13.93
CA LYS A 8 -32.62 10.66 15.38
C LYS A 8 -33.29 12.00 15.73
N ARG A 9 -32.93 13.09 15.04
CA ARG A 9 -33.52 14.42 15.27
C ARG A 9 -34.98 14.52 14.79
N LEU A 10 -35.32 13.92 13.64
CA LEU A 10 -36.61 14.11 12.98
C LEU A 10 -37.65 13.03 13.29
N PHE A 11 -37.20 11.80 13.55
CA PHE A 11 -38.07 10.64 13.84
C PHE A 11 -37.84 10.03 15.23
N GLY A 12 -36.82 10.49 15.97
CA GLY A 12 -36.51 9.99 17.32
C GLY A 12 -35.85 8.60 17.35
N THR A 13 -35.53 8.03 16.18
CA THR A 13 -35.01 6.66 16.04
C THR A 13 -34.10 6.54 14.82
N THR A 14 -33.19 5.57 14.85
CA THR A 14 -32.33 5.17 13.74
C THR A 14 -32.77 3.83 13.13
N ASP A 15 -33.85 3.22 13.65
CA ASP A 15 -34.41 1.98 13.16
C ASP A 15 -35.30 2.23 11.93
N LEU A 16 -34.92 1.65 10.78
CA LEU A 16 -35.61 1.86 9.51
C LEU A 16 -37.08 1.42 9.54
N TYR A 17 -37.40 0.37 10.30
CA TYR A 17 -38.79 -0.09 10.44
C TYR A 17 -39.63 0.89 11.25
N GLN A 18 -39.04 1.50 12.29
CA GLN A 18 -39.72 2.52 13.09
C GLN A 18 -39.89 3.84 12.32
N ILE A 19 -38.93 4.20 11.47
CA ILE A 19 -39.04 5.35 10.56
C ILE A 19 -40.24 5.17 9.61
N LEU A 20 -40.48 3.95 9.10
CA LEU A 20 -41.68 3.61 8.32
C LEU A 20 -42.93 3.36 9.17
N GLN A 21 -42.90 3.61 10.48
CA GLN A 21 -43.99 3.36 11.44
C GLN A 21 -44.50 1.90 11.44
N LEU A 22 -43.64 0.95 11.07
CA LEU A 22 -43.89 -0.47 11.16
C LEU A 22 -43.52 -0.95 12.57
N ASN A 23 -44.43 -0.73 13.52
CA ASN A 23 -44.20 -1.05 14.93
C ASN A 23 -44.36 -2.56 15.18
N GLY A 24 -43.23 -3.25 15.36
CA GLY A 24 -43.17 -4.66 15.74
C GLY A 24 -41.92 -4.99 16.55
N SER A 25 -42.01 -5.98 17.46
CA SER A 25 -40.83 -6.56 18.11
C SER A 25 -39.86 -7.13 17.05
N LYS A 26 -38.56 -7.25 17.34
CA LYS A 26 -37.54 -7.75 16.38
C LYS A 26 -37.96 -9.08 15.70
N SER A 27 -38.71 -9.93 16.40
CA SER A 27 -39.26 -11.19 15.87
C SER A 27 -40.34 -11.03 14.78
N LYS A 28 -41.10 -9.92 14.76
CA LYS A 28 -42.15 -9.64 13.77
C LYS A 28 -41.63 -8.98 12.49
N ARG A 29 -40.35 -8.63 12.41
CA ARG A 29 -39.75 -7.98 11.23
C ARG A 29 -39.80 -8.88 9.99
N LYS A 30 -39.76 -10.20 10.19
CA LYS A 30 -39.86 -11.20 9.11
C LYS A 30 -41.28 -11.35 8.53
N ASP A 31 -42.30 -10.85 9.23
CA ASP A 31 -43.71 -10.97 8.83
C ASP A 31 -44.16 -9.83 7.89
N TYR A 32 -43.40 -8.73 7.80
CA TYR A 32 -43.73 -7.63 6.89
C TYR A 32 -43.43 -8.01 5.44
N SER A 33 -44.47 -8.10 4.61
CA SER A 33 -44.33 -8.31 3.18
C SER A 33 -43.79 -7.06 2.48
N GLU A 34 -43.20 -7.21 1.29
CA GLU A 34 -42.80 -6.06 0.45
C GLU A 34 -43.97 -5.11 0.17
N THR A 35 -45.19 -5.65 0.11
CA THR A 35 -46.40 -4.84 -0.10
C THR A 35 -46.75 -3.98 1.12
N ASP A 36 -46.44 -4.43 2.34
CA ASP A 36 -46.70 -3.69 3.57
C ASP A 36 -45.71 -2.54 3.72
N ILE A 37 -44.45 -2.77 3.37
CA ILE A 37 -43.39 -1.75 3.34
C ILE A 37 -43.72 -0.67 2.31
N LYS A 38 -44.17 -1.07 1.11
CA LYS A 38 -44.63 -0.15 0.06
C LYS A 38 -45.82 0.68 0.50
N LYS A 39 -46.83 0.06 1.14
CA LYS A 39 -48.01 0.77 1.66
C LYS A 39 -47.64 1.78 2.75
N ALA A 40 -46.77 1.38 3.67
CA ALA A 40 -46.30 2.25 4.75
C ALA A 40 -45.51 3.45 4.21
N PHE A 41 -44.58 3.21 3.28
CA PHE A 41 -43.85 4.27 2.59
C PHE A 41 -44.79 5.21 1.84
N PHE A 42 -45.73 4.70 1.04
CA PHE A 42 -46.65 5.54 0.28
C PHE A 42 -47.52 6.43 1.19
N LYS A 43 -48.01 5.88 2.31
CA LYS A 43 -48.78 6.64 3.31
C LYS A 43 -47.97 7.79 3.92
N LEU A 44 -46.71 7.55 4.27
CA LEU A 44 -45.83 8.55 4.88
C LEU A 44 -45.30 9.57 3.86
N SER A 45 -45.01 9.14 2.65
CA SER A 45 -44.61 10.02 1.53
C SER A 45 -45.70 11.03 1.19
N LEU A 46 -46.97 10.65 1.28
CA LEU A 46 -48.10 11.58 1.13
C LEU A 46 -48.29 12.55 2.29
N GLN A 47 -47.81 12.19 3.49
CA GLN A 47 -47.89 13.01 4.69
C GLN A 47 -46.76 14.04 4.76
N PHE A 48 -45.56 13.66 4.32
CA PHE A 48 -44.35 14.49 4.38
C PHE A 48 -43.98 15.09 3.01
N HIS A 49 -44.91 15.13 2.07
CA HIS A 49 -44.67 15.75 0.77
C HIS A 49 -44.54 17.28 0.91
N PRO A 50 -43.48 17.91 0.35
CA PRO A 50 -43.25 19.35 0.50
C PRO A 50 -44.37 20.21 -0.08
N ASP A 51 -45.07 19.74 -1.11
CA ASP A 51 -46.19 20.48 -1.75
C ASP A 51 -47.49 20.52 -0.93
N ARG A 52 -47.55 19.83 0.23
CA ARG A 52 -48.71 19.85 1.13
C ARG A 52 -48.53 20.76 2.34
N CYS A 53 -47.47 21.55 2.37
CA CYS A 53 -47.14 22.46 3.46
C CYS A 53 -47.14 23.91 2.97
N ASP A 54 -48.07 24.73 3.47
CA ASP A 54 -48.19 26.15 3.10
C ASP A 54 -47.17 27.05 3.85
N ASP A 55 -46.58 26.57 4.95
CA ASP A 55 -45.55 27.28 5.73
C ASP A 55 -44.12 26.88 5.32
N GLU A 56 -43.27 27.87 5.04
CA GLU A 56 -41.87 27.68 4.58
C GLU A 56 -41.01 26.88 5.59
N THR A 57 -41.22 27.09 6.89
CA THR A 57 -40.49 26.36 7.95
C THR A 57 -40.90 24.88 8.04
N LYS A 58 -42.18 24.58 7.80
CA LYS A 58 -42.70 23.19 7.77
C LYS A 58 -42.28 22.48 6.49
N LYS A 59 -42.15 23.21 5.38
CA LYS A 59 -41.70 22.69 4.09
C LYS A 59 -40.25 22.18 4.13
N ILE A 60 -39.35 22.91 4.80
CA ILE A 60 -37.96 22.46 5.04
C ILE A 60 -37.93 21.17 5.87
N GLN A 61 -38.74 21.10 6.94
CA GLN A 61 -38.83 19.89 7.77
C GLN A 61 -39.47 18.70 7.04
N ALA A 62 -40.50 18.93 6.24
CA ALA A 62 -41.15 17.92 5.41
C ALA A 62 -40.16 17.35 4.37
N THR A 63 -39.38 18.22 3.72
CA THR A 63 -38.34 17.82 2.75
C THR A 63 -37.28 16.93 3.40
N ALA A 64 -36.77 17.31 4.58
CA ALA A 64 -35.79 16.51 5.30
C ALA A 64 -36.36 15.15 5.76
N LYS A 65 -37.62 15.13 6.24
CA LYS A 65 -38.32 13.88 6.59
C LYS A 65 -38.53 12.97 5.38
N PHE A 66 -38.86 13.55 4.22
CA PHE A 66 -39.06 12.83 2.97
C PHE A 66 -37.76 12.19 2.45
N GLN A 67 -36.63 12.90 2.55
CA GLN A 67 -35.31 12.36 2.18
C GLN A 67 -34.93 11.12 3.00
N ILE A 68 -35.16 11.18 4.32
CA ILE A 68 -34.88 10.05 5.22
C ILE A 68 -35.82 8.86 4.93
N LEU A 69 -37.08 9.11 4.62
CA LEU A 69 -38.04 8.08 4.24
C LEU A 69 -37.64 7.36 2.95
N ASN A 70 -37.16 8.11 1.95
CA ASN A 70 -36.66 7.52 0.70
C ASN A 70 -35.45 6.61 0.95
N GLN A 71 -34.53 7.02 1.83
CA GLN A 71 -33.37 6.22 2.18
C GLN A 71 -33.74 4.95 2.97
N ALA A 72 -34.68 5.07 3.93
CA ALA A 72 -35.19 3.91 4.67
C ALA A 72 -35.91 2.92 3.73
N TYR A 73 -36.73 3.42 2.79
CA TYR A 73 -37.40 2.59 1.81
C TYR A 73 -36.42 1.96 0.81
N ALA A 74 -35.36 2.65 0.37
CA ALA A 74 -34.35 2.09 -0.53
C ALA A 74 -33.66 0.84 0.06
N VAL A 75 -33.45 0.81 1.37
CA VAL A 75 -32.86 -0.34 2.07
C VAL A 75 -33.90 -1.43 2.34
N LEU A 76 -35.09 -1.07 2.83
CA LEU A 76 -36.12 -2.05 3.22
C LEU A 76 -36.92 -2.63 2.04
N SER A 77 -36.95 -1.96 0.88
CA SER A 77 -37.64 -2.44 -0.32
C SER A 77 -36.84 -3.49 -1.09
N ASP A 78 -35.52 -3.52 -0.93
CA ASP A 78 -34.64 -4.51 -1.55
C ASP A 78 -34.45 -5.70 -0.60
N LYS A 79 -34.79 -6.90 -1.08
CA LYS A 79 -34.75 -8.13 -0.28
C LYS A 79 -33.34 -8.46 0.22
N GLN A 80 -32.30 -8.17 -0.55
CA GLN A 80 -30.90 -8.42 -0.17
C GLN A 80 -30.43 -7.39 0.86
N LYS A 81 -30.69 -6.09 0.62
CA LYS A 81 -30.30 -5.03 1.56
C LYS A 81 -31.05 -5.12 2.89
N ARG A 82 -32.33 -5.53 2.85
CA ARG A 82 -33.14 -5.80 4.04
C ARG A 82 -32.59 -6.95 4.86
N ALA A 83 -32.16 -8.04 4.23
CA ALA A 83 -31.58 -9.19 4.94
C ALA A 83 -30.29 -8.78 5.67
N VAL A 84 -29.42 -8.02 5.01
CA VAL A 84 -28.19 -7.47 5.61
C VAL A 84 -28.52 -6.55 6.79
N TYR A 85 -29.49 -5.66 6.63
CA TYR A 85 -29.94 -4.77 7.72
C TYR A 85 -30.56 -5.52 8.90
N ASP A 86 -31.34 -6.57 8.64
CA ASP A 86 -31.98 -7.39 9.67
C ASP A 86 -30.96 -8.19 10.49
N GLU A 87 -29.83 -8.57 9.89
CA GLU A 87 -28.72 -9.29 10.55
C GLU A 87 -27.74 -8.36 11.27
N THR A 88 -27.31 -7.28 10.62
CA THR A 88 -26.23 -6.41 11.11
C THR A 88 -26.73 -5.17 11.85
N GLY A 89 -27.98 -4.75 11.61
CA GLY A 89 -28.53 -3.48 12.10
C GLY A 89 -27.94 -2.23 11.43
N ILE A 90 -27.10 -2.39 10.40
CA ILE A 90 -26.40 -1.31 9.71
C ILE A 90 -26.97 -1.15 8.30
N ALA A 91 -27.33 0.07 7.94
CA ALA A 91 -27.88 0.39 6.63
C ALA A 91 -26.76 0.82 5.65
N ASP A 92 -26.88 0.32 4.42
CA ASP A 92 -25.99 0.63 3.30
C ASP A 92 -26.02 2.15 2.98
N GLY A 93 -24.87 2.82 3.03
CA GLY A 93 -24.75 4.29 2.90
C GLY A 93 -24.60 5.07 4.23
N VAL A 94 -24.49 4.38 5.36
CA VAL A 94 -24.01 4.97 6.63
C VAL A 94 -22.49 4.91 6.64
N GLU A 95 -21.80 6.05 6.79
CA GLU A 95 -20.38 6.07 7.15
C GLU A 95 -20.22 5.36 8.50
N VAL A 96 -19.72 4.11 8.48
CA VAL A 96 -19.38 3.37 9.68
C VAL A 96 -17.95 3.73 10.06
N CYS A 97 -17.77 4.84 10.76
CA CYS A 97 -16.52 5.16 11.43
C CYS A 97 -16.59 4.69 12.89
N GLY A 98 -16.04 3.50 13.13
CA GLY A 98 -15.78 2.93 14.45
C GLY A 98 -14.68 1.88 14.36
N ASP A 99 -13.77 1.85 15.34
CA ASP A 99 -12.55 1.02 15.33
C ASP A 99 -12.80 -0.50 15.48
N ASP A 100 -14.06 -0.96 15.56
CA ASP A 100 -14.45 -2.35 15.82
C ASP A 100 -15.18 -3.06 14.65
N VAL A 101 -15.09 -2.56 13.42
CA VAL A 101 -15.77 -3.18 12.25
C VAL A 101 -14.85 -4.15 11.52
N ASP A 102 -15.19 -5.45 11.49
CA ASP A 102 -14.45 -6.45 10.69
C ASP A 102 -14.54 -6.08 9.21
N TRP A 103 -13.41 -5.77 8.59
CA TRP A 103 -13.33 -5.40 7.18
C TRP A 103 -13.90 -6.45 6.24
N ARG A 104 -14.03 -7.72 6.66
CA ARG A 104 -14.73 -8.77 5.90
C ARG A 104 -16.21 -8.45 5.70
N ASP A 105 -16.85 -7.81 6.67
CA ASP A 105 -18.27 -7.45 6.59
C ASP A 105 -18.48 -6.24 5.66
N ILE A 106 -17.52 -5.32 5.65
CA ILE A 106 -17.48 -4.20 4.68
C ILE A 106 -17.21 -4.71 3.26
N TRP A 107 -16.31 -5.69 3.10
CA TRP A 107 -15.95 -6.26 1.80
C TRP A 107 -17.11 -7.00 1.14
N LYS A 108 -17.89 -7.75 1.93
CA LYS A 108 -19.13 -8.40 1.48
C LYS A 108 -20.22 -7.40 1.08
N LEU A 109 -20.19 -6.20 1.66
CA LEU A 109 -21.09 -5.10 1.33
C LEU A 109 -20.75 -4.47 -0.04
N ILE A 110 -19.45 -4.32 -0.33
CA ILE A 110 -18.95 -3.60 -1.51
C ILE A 110 -18.92 -4.48 -2.76
N PHE A 111 -18.63 -5.78 -2.61
CA PHE A 111 -18.46 -6.70 -3.72
C PHE A 111 -19.47 -7.84 -3.66
N LYS A 112 -20.16 -8.06 -4.79
CA LYS A 112 -21.06 -9.21 -4.96
C LYS A 112 -20.29 -10.50 -4.65
N GLU A 113 -20.85 -11.36 -3.81
CA GLU A 113 -20.28 -12.69 -3.57
C GLU A 113 -20.12 -13.44 -4.90
N VAL A 114 -18.89 -13.83 -5.21
CA VAL A 114 -18.58 -14.62 -6.39
C VAL A 114 -19.08 -16.03 -6.13
N THR A 115 -20.14 -16.43 -6.83
CA THR A 115 -20.67 -17.78 -6.73
C THR A 115 -19.90 -18.74 -7.64
N GLU A 116 -19.92 -20.05 -7.35
CA GLU A 116 -19.33 -21.07 -8.23
C GLU A 116 -19.85 -20.93 -9.67
N LYS A 117 -21.13 -20.58 -9.83
CA LYS A 117 -21.76 -20.33 -11.14
C LYS A 117 -21.20 -19.11 -11.84
N ASP A 118 -20.83 -18.05 -11.12
CA ASP A 118 -20.20 -16.87 -11.71
C ASP A 118 -18.80 -17.22 -12.26
N ILE A 119 -18.06 -18.10 -11.57
CA ILE A 119 -16.75 -18.62 -12.00
C ILE A 119 -16.91 -19.51 -13.25
N GLU A 120 -17.87 -20.43 -13.25
CA GLU A 120 -18.16 -21.29 -14.41
C GLU A 120 -18.55 -20.45 -15.64
N ASN A 121 -19.42 -19.46 -15.47
CA ASN A 121 -19.83 -18.54 -16.53
C ASN A 121 -18.64 -17.72 -17.06
N PHE A 122 -17.72 -17.32 -16.19
CA PHE A 122 -16.50 -16.62 -16.60
C PHE A 122 -15.57 -17.53 -17.41
N ILE A 123 -15.30 -18.75 -16.93
CA ILE A 123 -14.46 -19.73 -17.63
C ILE A 123 -15.07 -20.07 -19.00
N GLN A 124 -16.40 -20.23 -19.07
CA GLN A 124 -17.09 -20.53 -20.32
C GLN A 124 -16.99 -19.39 -21.35
N LYS A 125 -17.00 -18.13 -20.90
CA LYS A 125 -16.79 -16.96 -21.77
C LYS A 125 -15.32 -16.79 -22.19
N PHE A 126 -14.40 -17.15 -21.31
CA PHE A 126 -12.96 -17.02 -21.55
C PHE A 126 -12.46 -18.10 -22.52
N ARG A 127 -12.98 -19.32 -22.44
CA ARG A 127 -12.63 -20.42 -23.36
C ARG A 127 -12.95 -20.07 -24.81
N GLU A 128 -11.98 -20.33 -25.70
CA GLU A 128 -12.01 -20.09 -27.14
C GLU A 128 -12.19 -18.62 -27.53
N SER A 129 -12.04 -17.70 -26.58
CA SER A 129 -12.02 -16.26 -26.83
C SER A 129 -10.66 -15.81 -27.38
N GLY A 130 -10.63 -14.63 -28.01
CA GLY A 130 -9.37 -13.98 -28.38
C GLY A 130 -8.45 -13.74 -27.16
N GLU A 131 -9.04 -13.50 -25.99
CA GLU A 131 -8.31 -13.26 -24.74
C GLU A 131 -7.56 -14.50 -24.25
N GLU A 132 -8.13 -15.70 -24.42
CA GLU A 132 -7.45 -16.95 -24.10
C GLU A 132 -6.26 -17.19 -25.04
N ARG A 133 -6.44 -16.91 -26.34
CA ARG A 133 -5.36 -17.04 -27.32
C ARG A 133 -4.18 -16.13 -26.97
N ASP A 134 -4.46 -14.89 -26.60
CA ASP A 134 -3.44 -13.92 -26.17
C ASP A 134 -2.78 -14.35 -24.85
N ALA A 135 -3.54 -14.83 -23.87
CA ALA A 135 -3.01 -15.32 -22.61
C ALA A 135 -2.08 -16.53 -22.80
N VAL A 136 -2.42 -17.45 -23.71
CA VAL A 136 -1.60 -18.62 -24.03
C VAL A 136 -0.34 -18.23 -24.79
N LYS A 137 -0.42 -17.22 -25.66
CA LYS A 137 0.74 -16.64 -26.34
C LYS A 137 1.72 -16.01 -25.35
N GLU A 138 1.22 -15.19 -24.41
CA GLU A 138 2.04 -14.61 -23.34
C GLU A 138 2.66 -15.69 -22.46
N ALA A 139 1.88 -16.70 -22.06
CA ALA A 139 2.37 -17.82 -21.25
C ALA A 139 3.45 -18.64 -21.97
N TYR A 140 3.31 -18.87 -23.29
CA TYR A 140 4.29 -19.59 -24.11
C TYR A 140 5.63 -18.85 -24.18
N ILE A 141 5.61 -17.54 -24.45
CA ILE A 141 6.81 -16.69 -24.50
C ILE A 141 7.49 -16.66 -23.12
N LYS A 142 6.71 -16.46 -22.06
CA LYS A 142 7.21 -16.38 -20.68
C LYS A 142 7.81 -17.70 -20.19
N CYS A 143 7.24 -18.83 -20.59
CA CYS A 143 7.63 -20.16 -20.12
C CYS A 143 8.62 -20.89 -21.05
N ASP A 144 9.05 -20.25 -22.14
CA ASP A 144 9.96 -20.83 -23.15
C ASP A 144 9.44 -22.20 -23.64
N GLY A 145 8.12 -22.28 -23.90
CA GLY A 145 7.44 -23.47 -24.40
C GLY A 145 7.29 -24.65 -23.43
N ASP A 146 7.55 -24.50 -22.13
CA ASP A 146 7.31 -25.58 -21.16
C ASP A 146 5.81 -25.71 -20.82
N MET A 147 5.16 -26.72 -21.41
CA MET A 147 3.72 -26.97 -21.26
C MET A 147 3.28 -27.12 -19.79
N GLY A 148 4.13 -27.64 -18.92
CA GLY A 148 3.78 -27.78 -17.49
C GLY A 148 3.62 -26.44 -16.78
N LYS A 149 4.35 -25.41 -17.21
CA LYS A 149 4.24 -24.06 -16.63
C LYS A 149 3.12 -23.27 -17.30
N ILE A 150 2.91 -23.48 -18.60
CA ILE A 150 1.82 -22.86 -19.36
C ILE A 150 0.46 -23.24 -18.74
N LEU A 151 0.24 -24.52 -18.43
CA LEU A 151 -1.00 -24.97 -17.78
C LEU A 151 -1.26 -24.34 -16.40
N HIS A 152 -0.22 -23.91 -15.69
CA HIS A 152 -0.35 -23.23 -14.39
C HIS A 152 -0.56 -21.72 -14.54
N ASP A 153 -0.09 -21.11 -15.64
CA ASP A 153 -0.14 -19.65 -15.84
C ASP A 153 -1.47 -19.21 -16.47
N VAL A 154 -2.14 -20.07 -17.25
CA VAL A 154 -3.39 -19.75 -17.94
C VAL A 154 -4.61 -20.01 -17.05
N ILE A 155 -5.51 -19.03 -16.95
CA ILE A 155 -6.67 -19.05 -16.04
C ILE A 155 -7.72 -20.05 -16.54
N GLY A 156 -8.31 -20.83 -15.63
CA GLY A 156 -9.44 -21.72 -15.94
C GLY A 156 -9.09 -22.95 -16.79
N VAL A 157 -7.79 -23.20 -16.96
CA VAL A 157 -7.25 -24.33 -17.71
C VAL A 157 -6.97 -25.49 -16.76
N THR A 158 -7.41 -26.67 -17.17
CA THR A 158 -7.10 -27.92 -16.46
C THR A 158 -6.13 -28.77 -17.29
N TYR A 159 -5.63 -29.85 -16.70
CA TYR A 159 -4.79 -30.81 -17.42
C TYR A 159 -5.53 -31.51 -18.58
N GLU A 160 -6.86 -31.45 -18.62
CA GLU A 160 -7.69 -32.02 -19.70
C GLU A 160 -7.64 -31.14 -20.95
N ASP A 161 -7.40 -29.84 -20.78
CA ASP A 161 -7.33 -28.86 -21.87
C ASP A 161 -5.95 -28.84 -22.56
N GLU A 162 -4.99 -29.67 -22.12
CA GLU A 162 -3.61 -29.73 -22.63
C GLU A 162 -3.55 -30.02 -24.14
N GLU A 163 -4.40 -30.90 -24.66
CA GLU A 163 -4.43 -31.22 -26.10
C GLU A 163 -4.95 -30.05 -26.95
N ARG A 164 -5.96 -29.34 -26.46
CA ARG A 164 -6.54 -28.17 -27.13
C ARG A 164 -5.54 -27.02 -27.18
N LEU A 165 -4.90 -26.72 -26.05
CA LEU A 165 -3.88 -25.68 -25.96
C LEU A 165 -2.65 -26.00 -26.80
N HIS A 166 -2.23 -27.27 -26.82
CA HIS A 166 -1.12 -27.70 -27.66
C HIS A 166 -1.44 -27.47 -29.15
N LYS A 167 -2.65 -27.80 -29.60
CA LYS A 167 -3.09 -27.53 -30.97
C LYS A 167 -3.09 -26.03 -31.27
N MET A 168 -3.60 -25.21 -30.36
CA MET A 168 -3.64 -23.76 -30.52
C MET A 168 -2.23 -23.14 -30.63
N ILE A 169 -1.26 -23.65 -29.88
CA ILE A 169 0.14 -23.22 -29.97
C ILE A 169 0.76 -23.66 -31.30
N CYS A 170 0.48 -24.88 -31.77
CA CYS A 170 0.90 -25.33 -33.11
C CYS A 170 0.36 -24.40 -34.20
N ASP A 171 -0.93 -24.08 -34.16
CA ASP A 171 -1.57 -23.18 -35.13
C ASP A 171 -0.91 -21.78 -35.13
N MET A 172 -0.50 -21.26 -33.95
CA MET A 172 0.21 -19.98 -33.82
C MET A 172 1.68 -20.04 -34.30
N ILE A 173 2.33 -21.20 -34.22
CA ILE A 173 3.67 -21.41 -34.78
C ILE A 173 3.59 -21.48 -36.31
N GLU A 174 2.58 -22.17 -36.84
CA GLU A 174 2.34 -22.27 -38.29
C GLU A 174 1.95 -20.92 -38.91
N SER A 175 1.20 -20.08 -38.20
CA SER A 175 0.86 -18.73 -38.65
C SER A 175 2.04 -17.74 -38.57
N GLY A 176 3.17 -18.13 -37.99
CA GLY A 176 4.34 -17.29 -37.79
C GLY A 176 4.22 -16.29 -36.62
N GLU A 177 3.22 -16.46 -35.76
CA GLU A 177 3.02 -15.60 -34.57
C GLU A 177 3.92 -15.99 -33.39
N LEU A 178 4.42 -17.23 -33.35
CA LEU A 178 5.27 -17.78 -32.31
C LEU A 178 6.45 -18.56 -32.90
N GLU A 179 7.62 -18.47 -32.27
CA GLU A 179 8.79 -19.28 -32.63
C GLU A 179 8.75 -20.66 -31.96
N ALA A 180 9.10 -21.69 -32.71
CA ALA A 180 9.16 -23.06 -32.19
C ALA A 180 10.34 -23.24 -31.23
N THR A 181 10.06 -23.60 -29.97
CA THR A 181 11.09 -23.83 -28.95
C THR A 181 11.41 -25.32 -28.84
N GLN A 182 12.67 -25.66 -28.53
CA GLN A 182 13.09 -27.06 -28.38
C GLN A 182 12.34 -27.80 -27.24
N LYS A 183 11.95 -27.07 -26.18
CA LYS A 183 11.24 -27.64 -25.03
C LYS A 183 9.80 -28.03 -25.36
N PHE A 184 9.17 -27.33 -26.30
CA PHE A 184 7.83 -27.63 -26.77
C PHE A 184 7.84 -28.75 -27.82
N VAL A 185 8.75 -28.66 -28.82
CA VAL A 185 8.82 -29.63 -29.92
C VAL A 185 9.36 -31.00 -29.49
N ALA A 186 10.34 -31.03 -28.58
CA ALA A 186 10.99 -32.27 -28.13
C ALA A 186 10.47 -32.75 -26.76
N GLU A 187 9.21 -32.49 -26.42
CA GLU A 187 8.65 -32.93 -25.15
C GLU A 187 8.48 -34.47 -25.09
N PRO A 188 9.05 -35.17 -24.07
CA PRO A 188 8.87 -36.61 -23.96
C PRO A 188 7.44 -36.98 -23.52
N GLU A 189 6.83 -37.96 -24.20
CA GLU A 189 5.51 -38.53 -23.83
C GLU A 189 5.43 -38.99 -22.35
N LYS A 190 6.54 -39.48 -21.80
CA LYS A 190 6.64 -39.85 -20.38
C LYS A 190 6.40 -38.65 -19.45
N LYS A 191 6.82 -37.44 -19.83
CA LYS A 191 6.64 -36.21 -19.05
C LYS A 191 5.18 -35.78 -19.07
N LYS A 192 4.53 -35.85 -20.23
CA LYS A 192 3.09 -35.63 -20.42
C LYS A 192 2.24 -36.60 -19.59
N ALA A 193 2.53 -37.90 -19.68
CA ALA A 193 1.85 -38.93 -18.89
C ALA A 193 2.04 -38.75 -17.37
N ARG A 194 3.22 -38.30 -16.93
CA ARG A 194 3.48 -38.00 -15.51
C ARG A 194 2.63 -36.83 -15.01
N ARG A 195 2.48 -35.76 -15.80
CA ARG A 195 1.62 -34.62 -15.45
C ARG A 195 0.17 -35.04 -15.28
N ARG A 196 -0.39 -35.78 -16.23
CA ARG A 196 -1.78 -36.29 -16.16
C ARG A 196 -2.02 -37.17 -14.93
N ARG A 197 -1.07 -38.06 -14.60
CA ARG A 197 -1.17 -38.91 -13.40
C ARG A 197 -1.09 -38.12 -12.10
N ALA A 198 -0.25 -37.09 -12.03
CA ALA A 198 -0.13 -36.23 -10.85
C ALA A 198 -1.43 -35.44 -10.62
N ALA A 199 -1.96 -34.81 -11.67
CA ALA A 199 -3.18 -34.02 -11.57
C ALA A 199 -4.41 -34.89 -11.22
N LYS A 200 -4.50 -36.11 -11.76
CA LYS A 200 -5.56 -37.06 -11.37
C LYS A 200 -5.52 -37.43 -9.89
N ARG A 201 -4.32 -37.66 -9.34
CA ARG A 201 -4.15 -37.96 -7.91
C ARG A 201 -4.55 -36.77 -7.03
N GLU A 202 -4.14 -35.57 -7.42
CA GLU A 202 -4.50 -34.33 -6.71
C GLU A 202 -6.01 -34.09 -6.71
N ALA A 203 -6.68 -34.32 -7.85
CA ALA A 203 -8.14 -34.24 -7.94
C ALA A 203 -8.85 -35.28 -7.05
N GLU A 204 -8.36 -36.51 -7.01
CA GLU A 204 -8.87 -37.57 -6.13
C GLU A 204 -8.70 -37.22 -4.64
N GLU A 205 -7.54 -36.66 -4.26
CA GLU A 205 -7.26 -36.19 -2.90
C GLU A 205 -8.16 -35.01 -2.51
N ALA A 206 -8.34 -34.03 -3.40
CA ALA A 206 -9.24 -32.89 -3.18
C ALA A 206 -10.70 -33.35 -3.00
N MET A 207 -11.18 -34.28 -3.83
CA MET A 207 -12.52 -34.86 -3.68
C MET A 207 -12.71 -35.60 -2.36
N LYS A 208 -11.66 -36.29 -1.87
CA LYS A 208 -11.69 -36.99 -0.58
C LYS A 208 -11.79 -35.99 0.58
N MET A 209 -10.97 -34.94 0.56
CA MET A 209 -10.99 -33.86 1.56
C MET A 209 -12.36 -33.14 1.60
N LEU A 210 -12.97 -32.93 0.44
CA LEU A 210 -14.28 -32.28 0.34
C LEU A 210 -15.40 -33.15 0.93
N LYS A 211 -15.37 -34.47 0.69
CA LYS A 211 -16.29 -35.44 1.33
C LYS A 211 -16.10 -35.54 2.84
N GLU A 212 -14.86 -35.45 3.32
CA GLU A 212 -14.56 -35.42 4.74
C GLU A 212 -15.08 -34.12 5.39
N THR A 213 -14.97 -32.99 4.70
CA THR A 213 -15.45 -31.68 5.17
C THR A 213 -16.99 -31.61 5.18
N GLN A 214 -17.67 -32.20 4.20
CA GLN A 214 -19.14 -32.26 4.15
C GLN A 214 -19.75 -33.20 5.19
N ARG A 215 -18.98 -34.13 5.77
CA ARG A 215 -19.44 -35.00 6.87
C ARG A 215 -19.42 -34.31 8.24
N SER A 216 -18.75 -33.16 8.36
CA SER A 216 -18.65 -32.38 9.60
C SER A 216 -19.31 -31.02 9.42
N GLU A 217 -20.63 -30.95 9.62
CA GLU A 217 -21.38 -29.69 9.60
C GLU A 217 -21.10 -28.88 10.88
N GLY A 218 -20.13 -27.95 10.80
CA GLY A 218 -19.86 -26.96 11.86
C GLY A 218 -18.58 -26.16 11.61
N THR A 219 -18.71 -24.90 11.20
CA THR A 219 -17.60 -23.98 10.89
C THR A 219 -16.69 -23.66 12.08
N THR A 220 -17.15 -23.93 13.31
CA THR A 220 -16.36 -23.80 14.55
C THR A 220 -15.29 -24.88 14.71
N ASP A 221 -15.38 -26.00 13.97
CA ASP A 221 -14.58 -27.18 14.25
C ASP A 221 -13.31 -27.29 13.38
N LEU A 222 -13.21 -26.55 12.27
CA LEU A 222 -11.99 -26.55 11.44
C LEU A 222 -10.84 -25.80 12.11
N ILE A 223 -11.14 -24.66 12.74
CA ILE A 223 -10.20 -23.91 13.57
C ILE A 223 -9.82 -24.77 14.79
N ALA A 224 -10.79 -25.45 15.41
CA ALA A 224 -10.54 -26.35 16.52
C ALA A 224 -9.68 -27.57 16.10
N ALA A 225 -9.84 -28.10 14.88
CA ALA A 225 -9.04 -29.20 14.34
C ALA A 225 -7.60 -28.76 14.02
N ILE A 226 -7.41 -27.57 13.45
CA ILE A 226 -6.08 -26.99 13.20
C ILE A 226 -5.38 -26.68 14.52
N GLN A 227 -6.09 -26.08 15.48
CA GLN A 227 -5.59 -25.83 16.82
C GLN A 227 -5.31 -27.14 17.58
N ASN A 228 -6.12 -28.18 17.42
CA ASN A 228 -5.85 -29.49 18.02
C ASN A 228 -4.61 -30.16 17.42
N ARG A 229 -4.37 -30.00 16.11
CA ARG A 229 -3.12 -30.45 15.48
C ARG A 229 -1.91 -29.68 16.00
N GLN A 230 -2.02 -28.36 16.13
CA GLN A 230 -0.97 -27.53 16.71
C GLN A 230 -0.73 -27.86 18.19
N ARG A 231 -1.78 -28.09 18.99
CA ARG A 231 -1.68 -28.52 20.40
C ARG A 231 -1.08 -29.92 20.54
N LYS A 232 -1.42 -30.87 19.66
CA LYS A 232 -0.79 -32.20 19.68
C LYS A 232 0.71 -32.13 19.35
N ASN A 233 1.09 -31.26 18.41
CA ASN A 233 2.50 -31.00 18.09
C ASN A 233 3.23 -30.28 19.23
N LEU A 234 2.58 -29.35 19.93
CA LEU A 234 3.11 -28.70 21.13
C LEU A 234 3.24 -29.66 22.31
N ALA A 235 2.23 -30.47 22.61
CA ALA A 235 2.27 -31.44 23.68
C ALA A 235 3.34 -32.52 23.45
N SER A 236 3.55 -32.93 22.20
CA SER A 236 4.67 -33.80 21.81
C SER A 236 6.04 -33.14 22.04
N PHE A 237 6.12 -31.83 21.96
CA PHE A 237 7.35 -31.06 22.14
C PHE A 237 7.62 -30.79 23.63
N ASP A 238 6.58 -30.45 24.40
CA ASP A 238 6.67 -30.25 25.85
C ASP A 238 7.03 -31.56 26.57
N GLN A 239 6.43 -32.69 26.18
CA GLN A 239 6.79 -34.01 26.73
C GLN A 239 8.25 -34.40 26.41
N PHE A 240 8.80 -33.89 25.32
CA PHE A 240 10.22 -34.05 24.96
C PHE A 240 11.12 -33.12 25.80
N CYS A 241 10.71 -31.87 26.04
CA CYS A 241 11.39 -30.92 26.92
C CYS A 241 11.40 -31.36 28.39
N ASP A 242 10.29 -31.89 28.91
CA ASP A 242 10.20 -32.44 30.27
C ASP A 242 11.13 -33.64 30.46
N SER A 243 11.31 -34.46 29.43
CA SER A 243 12.25 -35.59 29.44
C SER A 243 13.73 -35.15 29.47
N LEU A 244 14.02 -33.95 28.96
CA LEU A 244 15.34 -33.34 28.99
C LEU A 244 15.60 -32.61 30.32
N ALA A 245 14.58 -31.95 30.87
CA ALA A 245 14.63 -31.28 32.18
C ALA A 245 14.82 -32.30 33.32
N ALA A 246 14.08 -33.42 33.29
CA ALA A 246 14.23 -34.51 34.25
C ALA A 246 15.61 -35.18 34.20
N LYS A 247 16.32 -35.11 33.06
CA LYS A 247 17.72 -35.56 32.92
C LYS A 247 18.74 -34.54 33.42
N SER A 248 18.36 -33.27 33.58
CA SER A 248 19.24 -32.20 34.07
C SER A 248 19.18 -31.95 35.58
N GLU A 249 18.21 -32.51 36.29
CA GLU A 249 17.97 -32.27 37.74
C GLU A 249 18.38 -33.41 38.68
N GLN A 250 19.04 -34.48 38.20
CA GLN A 250 19.67 -35.46 39.10
C GLN A 250 21.00 -34.95 39.67
N GLU A 251 20.85 -34.22 40.78
CA GLU A 251 21.74 -33.91 41.91
C GLU A 251 23.25 -34.22 41.79
N VAL A 252 24.04 -33.15 41.94
CA VAL A 252 25.40 -33.21 42.51
C VAL A 252 25.29 -32.84 44.00
N PRO A 253 25.94 -33.58 44.91
CA PRO A 253 26.77 -32.88 45.89
C PRO A 253 28.18 -33.48 46.08
N VAL A 254 29.15 -32.61 45.82
CA VAL A 254 30.37 -32.30 46.60
C VAL A 254 31.21 -33.48 47.13
N CYS A 255 32.31 -33.78 46.42
CA CYS A 255 33.63 -33.79 47.06
C CYS A 255 34.78 -33.69 46.04
N TYR A 256 35.80 -32.92 46.42
CA TYR A 256 37.15 -32.80 45.82
C TYR A 256 37.32 -31.88 44.59
N GLN A 257 37.35 -30.58 44.91
CA GLN A 257 38.42 -29.68 44.45
C GLN A 257 39.78 -30.37 44.55
N THR A 258 40.42 -30.64 43.41
CA THR A 258 41.89 -30.52 43.14
C THR A 258 42.30 -31.05 41.77
N SER A 259 41.41 -31.63 40.96
CA SER A 259 41.82 -32.33 39.72
C SER A 259 41.56 -31.57 38.41
N ILE A 260 40.88 -30.41 38.43
CA ILE A 260 40.45 -29.71 37.20
C ILE A 260 41.47 -28.66 36.73
N LEU A 261 42.40 -28.21 37.59
CA LEU A 261 43.53 -27.37 37.14
C LEU A 261 44.58 -28.17 36.34
N ALA A 262 44.62 -29.51 36.47
CA ALA A 262 45.52 -30.36 35.71
C ALA A 262 45.01 -30.69 34.29
N LEU A 263 43.69 -30.86 34.10
CA LEU A 263 43.12 -31.18 32.78
C LEU A 263 42.98 -29.96 31.85
N VAL A 264 42.82 -28.76 32.42
CA VAL A 264 42.77 -27.51 31.64
C VAL A 264 44.17 -27.12 31.13
N PHE A 265 45.25 -27.55 31.80
CA PHE A 265 46.62 -27.37 31.29
C PHE A 265 47.00 -28.37 30.18
N SER A 266 46.38 -29.56 30.11
CA SER A 266 46.69 -30.58 29.09
C SER A 266 45.99 -30.40 27.74
N ILE A 267 44.90 -29.63 27.65
CA ILE A 267 44.23 -29.31 26.36
C ILE A 267 44.80 -28.03 25.73
N GLY A 268 45.50 -27.19 26.52
CA GLY A 268 46.21 -26.00 26.03
C GLY A 268 47.44 -26.28 25.16
N TYR A 269 47.91 -27.53 25.07
CA TYR A 269 49.18 -27.90 24.44
C TYR A 269 49.06 -28.62 23.08
N TRP A 270 47.90 -28.52 22.41
CA TRP A 270 47.73 -29.01 21.01
C TRP A 270 47.59 -27.89 19.98
N ARG A 271 47.96 -26.65 20.34
CA ARG A 271 47.95 -25.51 19.42
C ARG A 271 49.14 -24.58 19.64
N MET A 272 50.36 -25.09 19.69
CA MET A 272 51.59 -24.32 19.42
C MET A 272 52.72 -25.23 18.91
N ASP A 273 52.67 -25.51 17.61
CA ASP A 273 53.80 -26.01 16.82
C ASP A 273 54.25 -24.91 15.83
N LYS A 274 54.66 -23.77 16.39
CA LYS A 274 55.65 -22.86 15.81
C LYS A 274 56.45 -22.28 16.97
N PHE A 275 57.77 -22.39 16.85
CA PHE A 275 58.81 -22.07 17.84
C PHE A 275 59.10 -23.19 18.84
N GLY A 276 60.05 -24.04 18.45
CA GLY A 276 60.55 -25.13 19.28
C GLY A 276 61.42 -24.65 20.43
N TYR A 277 61.46 -25.46 21.49
CA TYR A 277 62.63 -25.75 22.32
C TYR A 277 62.34 -27.05 23.10
N PHE A 278 63.35 -27.91 23.15
CA PHE A 278 63.45 -29.18 23.87
C PHE A 278 63.45 -28.98 25.40
N VAL A 279 62.77 -29.83 26.20
CA VAL A 279 63.27 -30.33 27.51
C VAL A 279 62.62 -31.69 27.85
N GLU A 280 63.47 -32.61 28.34
CA GLU A 280 63.25 -34.00 28.75
C GLU A 280 62.27 -34.22 29.93
N LEU A 281 61.58 -35.37 29.90
CA LEU A 281 60.87 -35.97 31.03
C LEU A 281 61.83 -36.86 31.83
N SER A 282 61.88 -36.68 33.15
CA SER A 282 62.40 -37.70 34.07
C SER A 282 61.31 -38.13 35.06
N SER A 283 61.12 -39.45 35.04
CA SER A 283 60.63 -40.40 36.05
C SER A 283 60.06 -39.87 37.37
N ILE A 284 58.89 -40.40 37.76
CA ILE A 284 58.61 -40.90 39.12
C ILE A 284 57.54 -42.00 38.99
N ASP A 285 58.00 -43.24 39.16
CA ASP A 285 57.21 -44.38 39.66
C ASP A 285 57.04 -44.24 41.18
N LEU A 286 55.97 -44.85 41.70
CA LEU A 286 55.70 -45.34 43.08
C LEU A 286 54.25 -45.01 43.45
N CYS A 287 53.43 -45.87 44.06
CA CYS A 287 53.57 -47.28 44.42
C CYS A 287 52.14 -47.76 44.79
N GLU A 288 51.95 -49.07 44.74
CA GLU A 288 50.73 -49.81 45.06
C GLU A 288 50.27 -49.62 46.52
N GLU A 289 48.96 -49.69 46.80
CA GLU A 289 48.33 -50.90 47.36
C GLU A 289 46.87 -50.70 47.82
N ARG A 290 46.04 -51.66 47.41
CA ARG A 290 44.94 -52.32 48.15
C ARG A 290 43.77 -51.48 48.67
N SER A 291 42.67 -51.50 47.91
CA SER A 291 41.38 -52.11 48.30
C SER A 291 40.26 -51.66 47.36
N CYS A 292 39.95 -52.48 46.35
CA CYS A 292 38.63 -52.64 45.72
C CYS A 292 38.78 -53.48 44.46
N SER A 293 39.10 -54.76 44.64
CA SER A 293 38.63 -55.77 43.71
C SER A 293 37.10 -55.87 43.84
N LEU A 294 36.41 -55.96 42.70
CA LEU A 294 34.99 -56.34 42.54
C LEU A 294 33.92 -55.25 42.29
N PHE A 295 34.28 -54.10 41.71
CA PHE A 295 33.33 -53.34 40.89
C PHE A 295 33.80 -53.28 39.43
N SER A 296 33.57 -54.42 38.78
CA SER A 296 33.36 -54.66 37.35
C SER A 296 34.03 -53.68 36.36
N LYS A 297 35.19 -54.09 35.81
CA LYS A 297 35.70 -53.59 34.52
C LYS A 297 34.61 -53.60 33.43
N SER A 298 33.64 -54.50 33.52
CA SER A 298 32.49 -54.59 32.62
C SER A 298 31.51 -53.41 32.77
N TRP A 299 31.41 -52.76 33.94
CA TRP A 299 30.53 -51.59 34.13
C TRP A 299 31.14 -50.31 33.53
N LEU A 300 32.45 -50.12 33.68
CA LEU A 300 33.21 -49.07 32.99
C LEU A 300 33.19 -49.25 31.47
N GLN A 301 33.38 -50.49 30.97
CA GLN A 301 33.23 -50.78 29.54
C GLN A 301 31.80 -50.48 29.02
N ASN A 302 30.77 -50.80 29.79
CA ASN A 302 29.38 -50.51 29.42
C ASN A 302 29.07 -49.00 29.39
N LEU A 303 29.69 -48.21 30.28
CA LEU A 303 29.60 -46.75 30.24
C LEU A 303 30.34 -46.14 29.05
N ASP A 304 31.51 -46.66 28.69
CA ASP A 304 32.24 -46.22 27.50
C ASP A 304 31.49 -46.59 26.21
N GLU A 305 30.86 -47.76 26.14
CA GLU A 305 29.97 -48.14 25.04
C GLU A 305 28.77 -47.20 24.92
N LYS A 306 28.10 -46.86 26.04
CA LYS A 306 26.99 -45.90 26.05
C LYS A 306 27.44 -44.50 25.64
N LYS A 307 28.62 -44.05 26.09
CA LYS A 307 29.21 -42.78 25.68
C LYS A 307 29.50 -42.79 24.18
N PHE A 308 30.03 -43.88 23.65
CA PHE A 308 30.29 -44.02 22.22
C PHE A 308 29.01 -43.97 21.39
N MET A 309 27.95 -44.64 21.84
CA MET A 309 26.62 -44.59 21.22
C MET A 309 26.01 -43.19 21.24
N LEU A 310 26.10 -42.48 22.37
CA LEU A 310 25.61 -41.10 22.48
C LEU A 310 26.41 -40.13 21.60
N VAL A 311 27.73 -40.29 21.52
CA VAL A 311 28.60 -39.48 20.64
C VAL A 311 28.24 -39.73 19.17
N ALA A 312 28.00 -40.99 18.79
CA ALA A 312 27.55 -41.32 17.44
C ALA A 312 26.17 -40.70 17.13
N GLU A 313 25.24 -40.73 18.09
CA GLU A 313 23.92 -40.13 17.94
C GLU A 313 23.99 -38.60 17.82
N ILE A 314 24.80 -37.93 18.65
CA ILE A 314 25.08 -36.49 18.54
C ILE A 314 25.64 -36.16 17.15
N ASP A 315 26.58 -36.96 16.63
CA ASP A 315 27.17 -36.74 15.31
C ASP A 315 26.15 -36.93 14.17
N THR A 316 25.18 -37.85 14.32
CA THR A 316 24.06 -37.96 13.37
C THR A 316 23.09 -36.78 13.45
N LEU A 317 22.82 -36.25 14.65
CA LEU A 317 21.98 -35.08 14.85
C LEU A 317 22.64 -33.80 14.32
N LEU A 318 23.95 -33.66 14.47
CA LEU A 318 24.72 -32.56 13.90
C LEU A 318 24.67 -32.57 12.36
N ARG A 319 24.82 -33.74 11.73
CA ARG A 319 24.65 -33.90 10.28
C ARG A 319 23.24 -33.53 9.81
N LYS A 320 22.20 -33.95 10.53
CA LYS A 320 20.81 -33.55 10.25
C LYS A 320 20.58 -32.04 10.42
N ARG A 321 21.21 -31.41 11.42
CA ARG A 321 21.15 -29.95 11.61
C ARG A 321 21.75 -29.21 10.41
N GLU A 322 22.90 -29.67 9.90
CA GLU A 322 23.53 -29.08 8.72
C GLU A 322 22.69 -29.25 7.45
N GLU A 323 22.04 -30.41 7.27
CA GLU A 323 21.09 -30.62 6.17
C GLU A 323 19.87 -29.69 6.27
N LEU A 324 19.29 -29.53 7.46
CA LEU A 324 18.18 -28.59 7.67
C LEU A 324 18.60 -27.15 7.39
N ASN A 325 19.79 -26.73 7.84
CA ASN A 325 20.29 -25.39 7.58
C ASN A 325 20.49 -25.13 6.07
N LYS A 326 20.97 -26.12 5.31
CA LYS A 326 21.02 -26.04 3.84
C LYS A 326 19.62 -25.89 3.23
N LYS A 327 18.62 -26.61 3.74
CA LYS A 327 17.22 -26.49 3.28
C LYS A 327 16.63 -25.12 3.58
N ILE A 328 16.85 -24.58 4.79
CA ILE A 328 16.42 -23.23 5.17
C ILE A 328 17.07 -22.19 4.26
N TRP A 329 18.37 -22.33 3.99
CA TRP A 329 19.08 -21.42 3.09
C TRP A 329 18.54 -21.46 1.66
N MET A 330 18.26 -22.66 1.13
CA MET A 330 17.64 -22.82 -0.19
C MET A 330 16.22 -22.25 -0.24
N GLN A 331 15.41 -22.46 0.81
CA GLN A 331 14.08 -21.87 0.93
C GLN A 331 14.15 -20.34 1.01
N GLY A 332 15.08 -19.77 1.78
CA GLY A 332 15.30 -18.33 1.87
C GLY A 332 15.71 -17.69 0.54
N LYS A 333 16.47 -18.41 -0.28
CA LYS A 333 16.79 -17.99 -1.65
C LYS A 333 15.56 -17.99 -2.56
N GLU A 334 14.66 -18.96 -2.39
CA GLU A 334 13.44 -19.06 -3.17
C GLU A 334 12.40 -18.02 -2.72
N THR A 335 12.29 -17.73 -1.42
CA THR A 335 11.44 -16.64 -0.91
C THR A 335 11.92 -15.30 -1.45
N TYR A 336 13.23 -15.02 -1.47
CA TYR A 336 13.76 -13.79 -2.06
C TYR A 336 13.41 -13.66 -3.56
N ARG A 337 13.50 -14.76 -4.31
CA ARG A 337 13.09 -14.81 -5.72
C ARG A 337 11.59 -14.60 -5.92
N MET A 338 10.78 -15.17 -5.04
CA MET A 338 9.32 -14.99 -5.04
C MET A 338 8.97 -13.54 -4.70
N GLU A 339 9.65 -12.92 -3.75
CA GLU A 339 9.50 -11.51 -3.36
C GLU A 339 9.76 -10.57 -4.55
N GLU A 340 10.86 -10.80 -5.30
CA GLU A 340 11.19 -10.01 -6.48
C GLU A 340 10.13 -10.17 -7.59
N LYS A 341 9.60 -11.39 -7.76
CA LYS A 341 8.48 -11.65 -8.68
C LYS A 341 7.19 -10.99 -8.22
N PHE A 342 6.91 -11.03 -6.92
CA PHE A 342 5.73 -10.41 -6.32
C PHE A 342 5.78 -8.88 -6.51
N GLN A 343 6.93 -8.25 -6.29
CA GLN A 343 7.11 -6.81 -6.55
C GLN A 343 6.93 -6.46 -8.04
N ARG A 344 7.40 -7.31 -8.96
CA ARG A 344 7.15 -7.12 -10.40
C ARG A 344 5.67 -7.28 -10.74
N ILE A 345 5.02 -8.31 -10.21
CA ILE A 345 3.59 -8.55 -10.44
C ILE A 345 2.76 -7.43 -9.82
N ASP A 346 3.06 -6.99 -8.60
CA ASP A 346 2.41 -5.85 -7.94
C ASP A 346 2.58 -4.58 -8.78
N SER A 347 3.77 -4.33 -9.34
CA SER A 347 3.98 -3.19 -10.25
C SER A 347 3.16 -3.29 -11.55
N LEU A 348 2.95 -4.51 -12.08
CA LEU A 348 2.18 -4.76 -13.30
C LEU A 348 0.67 -4.76 -13.04
N VAL A 349 0.25 -5.18 -11.84
CA VAL A 349 -1.14 -5.29 -11.39
C VAL A 349 -1.66 -3.93 -10.91
N ARG A 350 -0.85 -3.17 -10.18
CA ARG A 350 -1.15 -1.78 -9.77
C ARG A 350 -1.41 -0.87 -10.98
N ASP A 351 -0.78 -1.17 -12.12
CA ASP A 351 -1.00 -0.46 -13.39
C ASP A 351 -2.21 -1.02 -14.21
N ARG A 352 -2.66 -2.26 -13.98
CA ARG A 352 -3.66 -2.96 -14.84
C ARG A 352 -5.02 -3.24 -14.20
N LEU A 353 -5.17 -3.27 -12.88
CA LEU A 353 -6.44 -3.49 -12.20
C LEU A 353 -6.81 -2.25 -11.39
N PRO A 354 -7.95 -1.54 -11.55
CA PRO A 354 -8.95 -1.40 -12.60
C PRO A 354 -9.17 0.11 -12.90
N LEU A 355 -8.10 0.82 -13.30
CA LEU A 355 -8.10 2.28 -13.39
C LEU A 355 -7.81 2.80 -14.81
N ALA A 356 -7.32 1.96 -15.72
CA ALA A 356 -6.99 2.38 -17.09
C ALA A 356 -8.22 2.70 -17.95
N GLU A 357 -9.37 2.06 -17.70
CA GLU A 357 -10.60 2.29 -18.48
C GLU A 357 -11.43 3.48 -17.97
N MET A 358 -11.51 3.69 -16.64
CA MET A 358 -12.23 4.84 -16.06
C MET A 358 -11.50 6.20 -16.21
N ARG A 359 -10.24 6.21 -16.67
CA ARG A 359 -9.35 7.39 -16.54
C ARG A 359 -8.88 8.01 -17.86
N LYS A 360 -9.32 7.51 -19.02
CA LYS A 360 -8.93 8.10 -20.32
C LYS A 360 -9.40 9.55 -20.48
N ASP A 361 -10.55 9.89 -19.89
CA ASP A 361 -11.19 11.20 -20.04
C ASP A 361 -10.90 12.19 -18.89
N LEU A 362 -10.08 11.80 -17.90
CA LEU A 362 -9.77 12.68 -16.78
C LEU A 362 -8.85 13.84 -17.21
N PRO A 363 -9.17 15.09 -16.79
CA PRO A 363 -8.30 16.24 -17.03
C PRO A 363 -6.88 16.03 -16.48
N PHE A 364 -5.89 16.49 -17.25
CA PHE A 364 -4.49 16.44 -16.82
C PHE A 364 -4.21 17.43 -15.70
N ILE A 365 -3.43 17.01 -14.71
CA ILE A 365 -2.87 17.89 -13.68
C ILE A 365 -1.43 18.21 -14.05
N TYR A 366 -1.12 19.47 -14.27
CA TYR A 366 0.23 19.98 -14.48
C TYR A 366 0.76 20.50 -13.16
N PHE A 367 1.54 19.66 -12.47
CA PHE A 367 2.11 19.97 -11.17
C PHE A 367 3.46 20.68 -11.38
N ILE A 368 3.56 21.95 -10.98
CA ILE A 368 4.76 22.76 -11.16
C ILE A 368 5.52 22.84 -9.83
N THR A 369 6.77 22.36 -9.82
CA THR A 369 7.63 22.35 -8.64
C THR A 369 8.92 23.10 -8.89
N PRO A 370 9.12 24.28 -8.28
CA PRO A 370 10.43 24.88 -8.20
C PRO A 370 11.28 24.13 -7.16
N THR A 371 12.53 23.81 -7.50
CA THR A 371 13.47 23.17 -6.56
C THR A 371 14.85 23.80 -6.66
N TYR A 372 15.68 23.61 -5.64
CA TYR A 372 17.04 24.16 -5.59
C TYR A 372 17.97 23.27 -4.75
N ARG A 373 19.27 23.38 -5.05
CA ARG A 373 20.33 22.62 -4.38
C ARG A 373 20.40 22.90 -2.89
N ARG A 374 20.12 21.88 -2.09
CA ARG A 374 20.26 21.85 -0.62
C ARG A 374 20.41 20.41 -0.12
N PRO A 375 20.95 20.16 1.09
CA PRO A 375 21.15 18.80 1.59
C PRO A 375 19.87 17.93 1.62
N THR A 376 18.70 18.53 1.88
CA THR A 376 17.42 17.80 1.95
C THR A 376 16.72 17.64 0.60
N GLN A 377 17.27 18.19 -0.49
CA GLN A 377 16.60 18.26 -1.79
C GLN A 377 16.16 16.88 -2.28
N LYS A 378 17.06 15.90 -2.26
CA LYS A 378 16.77 14.53 -2.69
C LYS A 378 15.64 13.92 -1.85
N ALA A 379 15.69 14.07 -0.53
CA ALA A 379 14.69 13.54 0.37
C ALA A 379 13.30 14.15 0.14
N ASP A 380 13.24 15.47 -0.03
CA ASP A 380 12.02 16.22 -0.32
C ASP A 380 11.39 15.81 -1.68
N LEU A 381 12.22 15.66 -2.72
CA LEU A 381 11.77 15.19 -4.02
C LEU A 381 11.34 13.72 -4.00
N VAL A 382 12.00 12.85 -3.25
CA VAL A 382 11.64 11.42 -3.15
C VAL A 382 10.26 11.25 -2.51
N ARG A 383 9.98 11.91 -1.39
CA ARG A 383 8.66 11.80 -0.74
C ARG A 383 7.55 12.41 -1.60
N LEU A 384 7.84 13.50 -2.30
CA LEU A 384 6.89 14.12 -3.23
C LEU A 384 6.63 13.20 -4.42
N ALA A 385 7.68 12.63 -5.02
CA ALA A 385 7.56 11.68 -6.13
C ALA A 385 6.71 10.46 -5.74
N GLN A 386 6.93 9.91 -4.54
CA GLN A 386 6.11 8.82 -4.01
C GLN A 386 4.64 9.20 -3.93
N THR A 387 4.32 10.42 -3.50
CA THR A 387 2.93 10.91 -3.44
C THR A 387 2.33 11.06 -4.85
N LEU A 388 3.06 11.72 -5.75
CA LEU A 388 2.59 12.02 -7.11
C LEU A 388 2.48 10.78 -8.00
N ALA A 389 3.26 9.73 -7.72
CA ALA A 389 3.19 8.46 -8.45
C ALA A 389 1.81 7.78 -8.37
N TYR A 390 1.05 8.04 -7.30
CA TYR A 390 -0.31 7.51 -7.14
C TYR A 390 -1.38 8.33 -7.89
N VAL A 391 -1.03 9.50 -8.42
CA VAL A 391 -1.99 10.43 -9.00
C VAL A 391 -2.12 10.19 -10.51
N PRO A 392 -3.30 9.78 -11.02
CA PRO A 392 -3.50 9.53 -12.44
C PRO A 392 -3.45 10.80 -13.28
N ASN A 393 -3.13 10.67 -14.56
CA ASN A 393 -3.11 11.78 -15.53
C ASN A 393 -2.39 13.02 -14.98
N LEU A 394 -1.28 12.81 -14.27
CA LEU A 394 -0.44 13.86 -13.73
C LEU A 394 0.80 14.02 -14.61
N TYR A 395 1.17 15.28 -14.86
CA TYR A 395 2.37 15.68 -15.55
C TYR A 395 3.19 16.58 -14.61
N TRP A 396 4.35 16.11 -14.19
CA TRP A 396 5.19 16.79 -13.22
C TRP A 396 6.25 17.65 -13.91
N ILE A 397 6.18 18.97 -13.72
CA ILE A 397 7.13 19.94 -14.26
C ILE A 397 8.06 20.37 -13.13
N VAL A 398 9.26 19.81 -13.11
CA VAL A 398 10.29 20.15 -12.12
C VAL A 398 11.22 21.20 -12.73
N VAL A 399 11.41 22.31 -12.02
CA VAL A 399 12.26 23.42 -12.49
C VAL A 399 13.33 23.75 -11.45
N GLU A 400 14.58 23.44 -11.78
CA GLU A 400 15.72 23.68 -10.91
C GLU A 400 16.20 25.15 -10.95
N ASP A 401 16.50 25.73 -9.80
CA ASP A 401 17.30 26.95 -9.68
C ASP A 401 18.80 26.66 -9.90
N ALA A 402 19.13 26.33 -11.16
CA ALA A 402 20.46 25.97 -11.61
C ALA A 402 20.70 26.43 -13.06
N ASN A 403 21.93 26.26 -13.54
CA ASN A 403 22.32 26.53 -14.93
C ASN A 403 22.11 25.33 -15.87
N ASN A 404 21.82 24.16 -15.31
CA ASN A 404 21.68 22.89 -15.99
C ASN A 404 20.78 21.96 -15.16
N THR A 405 20.28 20.91 -15.79
CA THR A 405 19.52 19.86 -15.12
C THR A 405 20.44 18.85 -14.44
N SER A 406 20.06 18.38 -13.26
CA SER A 406 20.77 17.39 -12.44
C SER A 406 20.33 15.96 -12.78
N PRO A 407 21.26 15.02 -13.06
CA PRO A 407 20.90 13.65 -13.47
C PRO A 407 19.99 12.92 -12.47
N PHE A 408 20.26 13.09 -11.18
CA PHE A 408 19.52 12.37 -10.12
C PHE A 408 18.03 12.71 -10.07
N ILE A 409 17.64 13.94 -10.43
CA ILE A 409 16.23 14.33 -10.47
C ILE A 409 15.54 13.58 -11.61
N THR A 410 16.18 13.49 -12.77
CA THR A 410 15.68 12.67 -13.89
C THR A 410 15.54 11.21 -13.47
N GLU A 411 16.53 10.66 -12.76
CA GLU A 411 16.46 9.27 -12.26
C GLU A 411 15.29 9.06 -11.28
N ILE A 412 14.99 10.02 -10.40
CA ILE A 412 13.81 9.95 -9.51
C ILE A 412 12.53 9.91 -10.36
N LEU A 413 12.40 10.80 -11.34
CA LEU A 413 11.21 10.90 -12.19
C LEU A 413 10.97 9.62 -13.01
N GLU A 414 12.04 9.07 -13.58
CA GLU A 414 12.01 7.81 -14.33
C GLU A 414 11.71 6.60 -13.44
N ARG A 415 12.32 6.53 -12.25
CA ARG A 415 12.10 5.45 -11.27
C ARG A 415 10.64 5.29 -10.89
N TYR A 416 9.95 6.41 -10.67
CA TYR A 416 8.53 6.40 -10.31
C TYR A 416 7.58 6.46 -11.53
N ARG A 417 8.12 6.39 -12.75
CA ARG A 417 7.38 6.38 -14.03
C ARG A 417 6.37 7.54 -14.17
N ILE A 418 6.67 8.68 -13.57
CA ILE A 418 5.82 9.87 -13.64
C ILE A 418 6.06 10.54 -14.99
N LYS A 419 5.03 11.02 -15.69
CA LYS A 419 5.24 11.84 -16.90
C LYS A 419 5.80 13.20 -16.48
N PHE A 420 6.92 13.63 -17.06
CA PHE A 420 7.61 14.81 -16.56
C PHE A 420 8.17 15.75 -17.62
N ALA A 421 8.43 16.99 -17.22
CA ALA A 421 9.36 17.89 -17.90
C ALA A 421 10.38 18.38 -16.88
N HIS A 422 11.65 18.11 -17.16
CA HIS A 422 12.75 18.53 -16.31
C HIS A 422 13.41 19.78 -16.91
N LEU A 423 13.28 20.92 -16.24
CA LEU A 423 13.72 22.23 -16.70
C LEU A 423 14.68 22.87 -15.70
N TYR A 424 15.38 23.90 -16.15
CA TYR A 424 16.22 24.74 -15.27
C TYR A 424 15.98 26.22 -15.57
N ALA A 425 16.10 27.05 -14.53
CA ALA A 425 16.13 28.50 -14.63
C ALA A 425 16.85 29.10 -13.44
N LEU A 426 17.99 29.76 -13.66
CA LEU A 426 18.77 30.38 -12.59
C LEU A 426 18.11 31.66 -12.07
N THR A 427 17.94 31.76 -10.75
CA THR A 427 17.54 33.03 -10.12
C THR A 427 18.69 34.05 -10.17
N PRO A 428 18.45 35.31 -10.55
CA PRO A 428 19.49 36.34 -10.54
C PRO A 428 20.19 36.48 -9.17
N PRO A 429 21.52 36.65 -9.11
CA PRO A 429 22.26 36.70 -7.85
C PRO A 429 21.74 37.73 -6.84
N LYS A 430 21.30 38.91 -7.32
CA LYS A 430 20.73 39.99 -6.50
C LYS A 430 19.40 39.62 -5.83
N LYS A 431 18.74 38.55 -6.30
CA LYS A 431 17.45 38.05 -5.81
C LYS A 431 17.60 36.67 -5.16
N LYS A 432 18.83 36.18 -4.96
CA LYS A 432 19.08 34.97 -4.17
C LYS A 432 19.19 35.35 -2.68
N PRO A 433 18.45 34.69 -1.79
CA PRO A 433 18.59 34.92 -0.36
C PRO A 433 19.94 34.38 0.13
N ASN A 434 20.59 35.10 1.04
CA ASN A 434 21.78 34.58 1.70
C ASN A 434 21.41 33.47 2.70
N GLU A 435 22.37 32.63 3.08
CA GLU A 435 22.12 31.56 4.06
C GLU A 435 21.70 32.12 5.44
N THR A 436 22.18 33.30 5.82
CA THR A 436 21.82 34.00 7.06
C THR A 436 20.51 34.78 6.92
N ASP A 437 20.00 34.98 5.71
CA ASP A 437 18.77 35.71 5.52
C ASP A 437 17.57 34.89 6.01
N PRO A 438 16.59 35.54 6.66
CA PRO A 438 15.33 34.90 6.97
C PRO A 438 14.67 34.40 5.68
N ASN A 439 14.07 33.21 5.72
CA ASN A 439 13.46 32.58 4.54
C ASN A 439 12.38 33.45 3.87
N TRP A 440 11.81 34.42 4.59
CA TRP A 440 10.76 35.32 4.12
C TRP A 440 11.26 36.62 3.46
N LYS A 441 12.58 36.88 3.45
CA LYS A 441 13.14 38.16 2.98
C LYS A 441 12.97 38.36 1.47
N ILE A 442 13.17 37.30 0.68
CA ILE A 442 13.06 37.33 -0.78
C ILE A 442 12.20 36.16 -1.22
N ALA A 443 11.20 36.43 -2.08
CA ALA A 443 10.35 35.40 -2.65
C ALA A 443 11.17 34.45 -3.53
N ARG A 444 11.01 33.14 -3.31
CA ARG A 444 11.73 32.07 -4.02
C ARG A 444 10.83 31.47 -5.11
N GLY A 445 11.44 30.82 -6.10
CA GLY A 445 10.70 30.06 -7.11
C GLY A 445 10.06 30.89 -8.24
N ILE A 446 10.17 32.22 -8.24
CA ILE A 446 9.47 33.09 -9.22
C ILE A 446 9.93 32.80 -10.64
N VAL A 447 11.24 32.77 -10.88
CA VAL A 447 11.81 32.55 -12.23
C VAL A 447 11.46 31.14 -12.71
N GLN A 448 11.46 30.18 -11.78
CA GLN A 448 11.20 28.77 -12.03
C GLN A 448 9.72 28.53 -12.41
N ARG A 449 8.77 29.10 -11.63
CA ARG A 449 7.32 29.05 -11.94
C ARG A 449 7.02 29.70 -13.29
N ASN A 450 7.64 30.86 -13.58
CA ASN A 450 7.49 31.51 -14.89
C ASN A 450 8.07 30.68 -16.03
N LYS A 451 9.21 30.02 -15.83
CA LYS A 451 9.80 29.10 -16.82
C LYS A 451 8.87 27.93 -17.14
N ALA A 452 8.21 27.36 -16.12
CA ALA A 452 7.19 26.33 -16.32
C ALA A 452 5.98 26.85 -17.10
N LEU A 453 5.46 28.03 -16.76
CA LEU A 453 4.37 28.67 -17.51
C LEU A 453 4.75 28.93 -18.98
N MET A 454 5.97 29.37 -19.25
CA MET A 454 6.48 29.52 -20.62
C MET A 454 6.56 28.17 -21.34
N TRP A 455 6.96 27.11 -20.66
CA TRP A 455 6.99 25.77 -21.23
C TRP A 455 5.58 25.28 -21.56
N LEU A 456 4.61 25.46 -20.66
CA LEU A 456 3.20 25.13 -20.90
C LEU A 456 2.68 25.84 -22.16
N ARG A 457 2.92 27.15 -22.28
CA ARG A 457 2.51 27.96 -23.45
C ARG A 457 3.12 27.52 -24.77
N ARG A 458 4.31 26.93 -24.74
CA ARG A 458 5.01 26.47 -25.96
C ARG A 458 4.60 25.07 -26.39
N ASN A 459 4.22 24.21 -25.43
CA ASN A 459 4.00 22.78 -25.67
C ASN A 459 2.53 22.38 -25.63
N LEU A 460 1.64 23.22 -25.10
CA LEU A 460 0.23 22.92 -24.95
C LEU A 460 -0.63 23.96 -25.67
N ASP A 461 -1.71 23.45 -26.25
CA ASP A 461 -2.76 24.25 -26.88
C ASP A 461 -3.86 24.60 -25.87
N ARG A 462 -4.53 25.74 -26.08
CA ARG A 462 -5.63 26.25 -25.26
C ARG A 462 -6.87 25.36 -25.25
N SER A 463 -7.01 24.49 -26.25
CA SER A 463 -8.10 23.51 -26.38
C SER A 463 -8.01 22.35 -25.40
N LYS A 464 -6.83 22.12 -24.78
CA LYS A 464 -6.62 21.00 -23.86
C LYS A 464 -7.29 21.27 -22.51
N ARG A 465 -8.04 20.28 -22.01
CA ARG A 465 -8.66 20.30 -20.69
C ARG A 465 -7.64 19.87 -19.63
N GLY A 466 -7.39 20.71 -18.64
CA GLY A 466 -6.43 20.42 -17.58
C GLY A 466 -6.34 21.54 -16.55
N VAL A 467 -5.57 21.28 -15.50
CA VAL A 467 -5.41 22.16 -14.34
C VAL A 467 -3.94 22.29 -14.03
N VAL A 468 -3.51 23.51 -13.68
CA VAL A 468 -2.15 23.84 -13.29
C VAL A 468 -2.13 24.10 -11.79
N TYR A 469 -1.24 23.40 -11.09
CA TYR A 469 -1.07 23.55 -9.65
C TYR A 469 0.40 23.85 -9.32
N PHE A 470 0.63 24.83 -8.45
CA PHE A 470 1.96 25.23 -8.01
C PHE A 470 2.25 24.59 -6.65
N GLY A 471 3.02 23.51 -6.66
CA GLY A 471 3.37 22.77 -5.46
C GLY A 471 4.88 22.83 -5.18
N ASP A 472 5.25 23.46 -4.07
CA ASP A 472 6.64 23.50 -3.60
C ASP A 472 7.09 22.11 -3.10
N ASP A 473 8.40 21.85 -3.17
CA ASP A 473 8.97 20.52 -2.89
C ASP A 473 8.98 20.15 -1.40
N ASP A 474 8.76 21.11 -0.49
CA ASP A 474 8.79 20.94 0.97
C ASP A 474 7.40 20.79 1.63
N ASN A 475 6.30 21.02 0.89
CA ASN A 475 4.94 20.84 1.40
C ASN A 475 4.51 19.37 1.44
N THR A 476 3.40 19.09 2.14
CA THR A 476 2.78 17.76 2.23
C THR A 476 1.39 17.79 1.60
N TYR A 477 1.11 16.81 0.74
CA TYR A 477 -0.12 16.74 -0.06
C TYR A 477 -0.84 15.42 0.19
N ASP A 478 -2.14 15.48 0.48
CA ASP A 478 -3.03 14.33 0.49
C ASP A 478 -3.50 14.02 -0.94
N TRP A 479 -3.64 12.74 -1.28
CA TRP A 479 -4.04 12.34 -2.62
C TRP A 479 -5.43 12.89 -3.02
N ARG A 480 -6.33 13.10 -2.03
CA ARG A 480 -7.68 13.65 -2.25
C ARG A 480 -7.68 15.05 -2.85
N LEU A 481 -6.63 15.84 -2.57
CA LEU A 481 -6.45 17.17 -3.16
C LEU A 481 -6.45 17.13 -4.68
N PHE A 482 -5.84 16.09 -5.26
CA PHE A 482 -5.71 15.96 -6.71
C PHE A 482 -7.05 15.67 -7.39
N ASP A 483 -7.97 14.98 -6.71
CA ASP A 483 -9.31 14.75 -7.27
C ASP A 483 -10.18 15.99 -7.19
N GLU A 484 -10.09 16.76 -6.09
CA GLU A 484 -10.76 18.06 -5.96
C GLU A 484 -10.40 19.01 -7.10
N MET A 485 -9.10 19.12 -7.40
CA MET A 485 -8.62 20.09 -8.38
C MET A 485 -8.98 19.74 -9.83
N ARG A 486 -9.26 18.47 -10.18
CA ARG A 486 -9.63 18.09 -11.57
C ARG A 486 -10.91 18.74 -12.07
N SER A 487 -11.82 19.05 -11.15
CA SER A 487 -13.12 19.63 -11.46
C SER A 487 -13.10 21.15 -11.68
N ILE A 488 -11.93 21.79 -11.59
CA ILE A 488 -11.80 23.26 -11.66
C ILE A 488 -12.09 23.77 -13.07
N GLU A 489 -13.02 24.71 -13.16
CA GLU A 489 -13.38 25.39 -14.40
C GLU A 489 -12.60 26.70 -14.55
N ARG A 490 -12.40 27.44 -13.46
CA ARG A 490 -11.65 28.71 -13.42
C ARG A 490 -10.51 28.61 -12.42
N VAL A 491 -10.78 28.81 -11.13
CA VAL A 491 -9.78 28.75 -10.05
C VAL A 491 -10.41 28.09 -8.83
N GLY A 492 -9.85 26.95 -8.43
CA GLY A 492 -10.24 26.26 -7.20
C GLY A 492 -9.40 26.73 -6.03
N VAL A 493 -10.02 26.86 -4.87
CA VAL A 493 -9.35 27.21 -3.60
C VAL A 493 -9.73 26.23 -2.50
N TRP A 494 -8.81 26.01 -1.57
CA TRP A 494 -8.98 25.11 -0.44
C TRP A 494 -8.17 25.56 0.79
N PRO A 495 -8.48 25.00 1.97
CA PRO A 495 -7.74 25.30 3.20
C PRO A 495 -6.31 24.75 3.14
N VAL A 496 -5.37 25.52 3.69
CA VAL A 496 -3.97 25.09 3.87
C VAL A 496 -3.64 25.04 5.36
N GLY A 497 -3.08 23.92 5.80
CA GLY A 497 -2.63 23.74 7.17
C GLY A 497 -1.26 24.37 7.44
N LEU A 498 -1.07 24.87 8.66
CA LEU A 498 0.20 25.36 9.21
C LEU A 498 0.85 26.49 8.40
N VAL A 499 0.04 27.48 7.98
CA VAL A 499 0.47 28.60 7.13
C VAL A 499 0.01 29.94 7.70
N GLY A 500 0.66 31.03 7.30
CA GLY A 500 0.23 32.39 7.69
C GLY A 500 0.30 32.70 9.19
N GLY A 501 0.91 31.83 10.01
CA GLY A 501 0.87 31.92 11.48
C GLY A 501 -0.39 31.32 12.10
N LEU A 502 -1.20 30.60 11.31
CA LEU A 502 -2.44 29.94 11.72
C LEU A 502 -2.28 28.41 11.65
N ILE A 503 -3.16 27.71 12.38
CA ILE A 503 -3.32 26.26 12.22
C ILE A 503 -3.88 25.96 10.82
N VAL A 504 -4.83 26.77 10.35
CA VAL A 504 -5.41 26.68 9.01
C VAL A 504 -5.72 28.09 8.48
N GLU A 505 -5.25 28.39 7.27
CA GLU A 505 -5.70 29.54 6.48
C GLU A 505 -6.70 29.04 5.43
N THR A 506 -7.89 29.64 5.37
CA THR A 506 -9.03 29.15 4.57
C THR A 506 -9.92 30.28 4.06
N ALA A 507 -10.64 29.97 2.99
CA ALA A 507 -11.74 30.79 2.48
C ALA A 507 -13.04 30.48 3.25
N VAL A 508 -13.82 31.52 3.54
CA VAL A 508 -15.10 31.44 4.26
C VAL A 508 -16.17 32.11 3.41
N LEU A 509 -17.27 31.41 3.18
CA LEU A 509 -18.44 31.98 2.53
C LEU A 509 -19.17 32.90 3.52
N SER A 510 -19.22 34.19 3.23
CA SER A 510 -19.94 35.19 4.04
C SER A 510 -21.42 35.25 3.67
N GLU A 511 -22.24 35.79 4.58
CA GLU A 511 -23.65 36.12 4.30
C GLU A 511 -23.73 37.04 3.07
N GLY A 512 -24.43 36.58 2.02
CA GLY A 512 -24.47 37.24 0.72
C GLY A 512 -23.64 36.58 -0.40
N ASN A 513 -23.15 35.35 -0.20
CA ASN A 513 -22.45 34.55 -1.21
C ASN A 513 -21.10 35.14 -1.67
N ASN A 514 -20.51 36.00 -0.84
CA ASN A 514 -19.18 36.58 -1.09
C ASN A 514 -18.11 35.73 -0.40
N VAL A 515 -16.98 35.52 -1.08
CA VAL A 515 -15.83 34.78 -0.53
C VAL A 515 -14.95 35.73 0.29
N SER A 516 -14.78 35.39 1.56
CA SER A 516 -13.88 36.04 2.52
C SER A 516 -12.77 35.07 2.97
N PHE A 517 -11.81 35.52 3.77
CA PHE A 517 -10.69 34.70 4.23
C PHE A 517 -10.37 34.99 5.69
N ASN A 518 -9.87 33.98 6.42
CA ASN A 518 -9.49 34.10 7.83
C ASN A 518 -8.03 34.54 8.06
N SER A 519 -7.36 35.07 7.02
CA SER A 519 -5.93 35.41 7.06
C SER A 519 -5.59 36.46 8.11
N LEU A 520 -4.62 36.16 8.99
CA LEU A 520 -4.09 37.15 9.95
C LEU A 520 -3.05 38.08 9.33
N TRP A 521 -2.30 37.58 8.34
CA TRP A 521 -1.17 38.30 7.78
C TRP A 521 -1.58 39.03 6.49
N LYS A 522 -1.62 40.36 6.59
CA LYS A 522 -2.07 41.26 5.50
C LYS A 522 -3.44 40.83 4.94
N PRO A 523 -4.52 40.94 5.73
CA PRO A 523 -5.86 40.55 5.30
C PRO A 523 -6.39 41.40 4.13
N ASP A 524 -5.89 42.62 3.97
CA ASP A 524 -6.30 43.57 2.91
C ASP A 524 -5.86 43.15 1.50
N ARG A 525 -5.09 42.05 1.38
CA ARG A 525 -4.71 41.49 0.09
C ARG A 525 -5.96 41.15 -0.73
N PRO A 526 -5.96 41.39 -2.06
CA PRO A 526 -7.05 40.95 -2.92
C PRO A 526 -7.36 39.46 -2.76
N PHE A 527 -6.32 38.62 -2.68
CA PHE A 527 -6.39 37.19 -2.42
C PHE A 527 -5.40 36.82 -1.32
N PRO A 528 -5.82 36.84 -0.05
CA PRO A 528 -4.98 36.49 1.09
C PRO A 528 -4.92 34.96 1.22
N VAL A 529 -4.23 34.32 0.28
CA VAL A 529 -4.02 32.87 0.22
C VAL A 529 -2.55 32.56 0.02
N ASP A 530 -2.15 31.34 0.37
CA ASP A 530 -0.83 30.79 0.09
C ASP A 530 -0.74 30.21 -1.34
N MET A 531 0.47 30.01 -1.87
CA MET A 531 0.69 29.40 -3.17
C MET A 531 0.07 28.00 -3.28
N ALA A 532 0.13 27.20 -2.20
CA ALA A 532 -0.41 25.85 -2.17
C ALA A 532 -1.95 25.80 -2.05
N ALA A 533 -2.61 26.94 -1.84
CA ALA A 533 -4.04 27.03 -1.54
C ALA A 533 -4.95 27.04 -2.77
N PHE A 534 -4.39 27.14 -3.98
CA PHE A 534 -5.18 27.27 -5.19
C PHE A 534 -4.59 26.52 -6.38
N ALA A 535 -5.47 26.12 -7.30
CA ALA A 535 -5.09 25.68 -8.65
C ALA A 535 -5.91 26.43 -9.70
N VAL A 536 -5.33 26.58 -10.88
CA VAL A 536 -5.94 27.33 -11.98
C VAL A 536 -6.20 26.43 -13.17
N ASN A 537 -7.29 26.70 -13.88
CA ASN A 537 -7.55 26.03 -15.14
C ASN A 537 -6.42 26.32 -16.15
N LEU A 538 -6.05 25.31 -16.95
CA LEU A 538 -4.96 25.41 -17.93
C LEU A 538 -5.19 26.57 -18.91
N SER A 539 -6.42 26.80 -19.37
CA SER A 539 -6.74 27.89 -20.30
C SER A 539 -6.38 29.27 -19.72
N LEU A 540 -6.55 29.46 -18.40
CA LEU A 540 -6.14 30.69 -17.71
C LEU A 540 -4.62 30.77 -17.55
N ALA A 541 -3.95 29.67 -17.21
CA ALA A 541 -2.49 29.64 -17.09
C ALA A 541 -1.76 29.91 -18.41
N LEU A 542 -2.35 29.52 -19.54
CA LEU A 542 -1.83 29.78 -20.89
C LEU A 542 -1.99 31.25 -21.33
N ASN A 543 -2.74 32.07 -20.61
CA ASN A 543 -2.82 33.51 -20.86
C ASN A 543 -1.45 34.17 -20.65
N ALA A 544 -1.05 35.09 -21.53
CA ALA A 544 0.21 35.81 -21.44
C ALA A 544 0.36 36.62 -20.13
N ASN A 545 -0.76 37.08 -19.55
CA ASN A 545 -0.77 37.87 -18.33
C ASN A 545 -0.51 37.03 -17.06
N ALA A 546 -0.57 35.70 -17.14
CA ALA A 546 -0.32 34.81 -16.00
C ALA A 546 1.18 34.79 -15.67
N SER A 547 1.66 35.64 -14.77
CA SER A 547 3.08 35.66 -14.43
C SER A 547 3.34 36.16 -13.01
N PHE A 548 4.44 35.68 -12.44
CA PHE A 548 4.96 36.14 -11.16
C PHE A 548 6.04 37.20 -11.39
N THR A 549 6.18 38.17 -10.48
CA THR A 549 7.14 39.27 -10.62
C THR A 549 7.84 39.57 -9.30
N TYR A 550 9.08 40.06 -9.33
CA TYR A 550 9.74 40.55 -8.12
C TYR A 550 9.26 41.94 -7.70
N ASP A 551 8.50 42.63 -8.54
CA ASP A 551 8.07 44.02 -8.36
C ASP A 551 6.74 44.14 -7.61
N VAL A 552 6.49 43.23 -6.67
CA VAL A 552 5.32 43.28 -5.78
C VAL A 552 5.75 43.19 -4.32
N PRO A 553 4.99 43.83 -3.41
CA PRO A 553 5.26 43.73 -1.99
C PRO A 553 5.23 42.29 -1.50
N ARG A 554 5.92 42.03 -0.39
CA ARG A 554 5.95 40.71 0.25
C ARG A 554 4.54 40.13 0.41
N GLY A 555 4.38 38.89 -0.07
CA GLY A 555 3.18 38.04 -0.04
C GLY A 555 1.97 38.56 -0.81
N TYR A 556 2.20 39.44 -1.77
CA TYR A 556 1.24 39.79 -2.81
C TYR A 556 1.49 38.99 -4.11
N GLN A 557 2.32 37.94 -4.09
CA GLN A 557 2.65 37.19 -5.31
C GLN A 557 1.42 36.48 -5.87
N GLU A 558 0.72 35.77 -5.00
CA GLU A 558 -0.51 35.02 -5.26
C GLU A 558 -1.61 35.98 -5.70
N SER A 559 -1.78 37.08 -4.96
CA SER A 559 -2.73 38.14 -5.30
C SER A 559 -2.44 38.77 -6.67
N HIS A 560 -1.19 39.10 -6.97
CA HIS A 560 -0.80 39.66 -8.27
C HIS A 560 -1.10 38.69 -9.40
N PHE A 561 -0.74 37.41 -9.23
CA PHE A 561 -1.00 36.38 -10.23
C PHE A 561 -2.49 36.20 -10.52
N LEU A 562 -3.34 36.12 -9.48
CA LEU A 562 -4.79 35.95 -9.66
C LEU A 562 -5.44 37.22 -10.22
N THR A 563 -5.02 38.41 -9.77
CA THR A 563 -5.57 39.68 -10.26
C THR A 563 -5.15 39.96 -11.70
N SER A 564 -3.94 39.58 -12.13
CA SER A 564 -3.49 39.76 -13.52
C SER A 564 -4.26 38.91 -14.53
N LEU A 565 -4.94 37.87 -14.05
CA LEU A 565 -5.88 37.05 -14.82
C LEU A 565 -7.28 37.66 -14.92
N GLY A 566 -7.53 38.83 -14.31
CA GLY A 566 -8.82 39.50 -14.28
C GLY A 566 -9.84 38.83 -13.35
N LEU A 567 -9.37 38.06 -12.36
CA LEU A 567 -10.22 37.33 -11.44
C LEU A 567 -10.57 38.18 -10.22
N THR A 568 -11.77 37.95 -9.70
CA THR A 568 -12.27 38.49 -8.44
C THR A 568 -12.50 37.38 -7.42
N ARG A 569 -12.78 37.72 -6.16
CA ARG A 569 -13.06 36.72 -5.11
C ARG A 569 -14.27 35.85 -5.43
N ASN A 570 -15.23 36.37 -6.20
CA ASN A 570 -16.45 35.65 -6.57
C ASN A 570 -16.23 34.65 -7.71
N ASP A 571 -15.08 34.71 -8.40
CA ASP A 571 -14.69 33.72 -9.40
C ASP A 571 -14.07 32.45 -8.79
N LEU A 572 -13.88 32.41 -7.47
CA LEU A 572 -13.22 31.31 -6.78
C LEU A 572 -14.19 30.16 -6.49
N GLU A 573 -13.80 28.95 -6.87
CA GLU A 573 -14.52 27.73 -6.58
C GLU A 573 -14.03 27.15 -5.25
N LEU A 574 -14.89 27.14 -4.22
CA LEU A 574 -14.56 26.53 -2.93
C LEU A 574 -14.55 25.00 -3.05
N LYS A 575 -13.37 24.40 -2.91
CA LYS A 575 -13.17 22.93 -2.92
C LYS A 575 -12.99 22.40 -1.50
N ALA A 576 -12.77 21.09 -1.36
CA ALA A 576 -12.58 20.41 -0.08
C ALA A 576 -13.77 20.64 0.88
N ASP A 577 -14.96 20.25 0.41
CA ASP A 577 -16.24 20.39 1.11
C ASP A 577 -16.52 21.83 1.56
N GLY A 578 -16.46 22.78 0.61
CA GLY A 578 -16.70 24.20 0.92
C GLY A 578 -15.63 24.80 1.84
N CYS A 579 -14.37 24.36 1.69
CA CYS A 579 -13.23 24.78 2.48
C CYS A 579 -13.31 24.42 3.97
N THR A 580 -13.89 23.26 4.28
CA THR A 580 -13.99 22.72 5.65
C THR A 580 -12.96 21.64 5.95
N LYS A 581 -12.33 21.04 4.93
CA LYS A 581 -11.32 19.98 5.07
C LYS A 581 -9.94 20.43 4.60
N VAL A 582 -8.89 19.99 5.29
CA VAL A 582 -7.50 20.30 4.95
C VAL A 582 -6.86 19.08 4.26
N TYR A 583 -6.39 19.27 3.03
CA TYR A 583 -5.71 18.23 2.24
C TYR A 583 -4.26 18.60 1.86
N VAL A 584 -3.80 19.78 2.28
CA VAL A 584 -2.44 20.26 2.02
C VAL A 584 -1.91 21.00 3.23
N TRP A 585 -0.63 20.81 3.54
CA TRP A 585 0.05 21.44 4.65
C TRP A 585 1.32 22.14 4.18
N HIS A 586 1.51 23.38 4.63
CA HIS A 586 2.74 24.13 4.40
C HIS A 586 3.85 23.65 5.36
N THR A 587 4.26 22.40 5.24
CA THR A 587 5.40 21.85 5.96
C THR A 587 6.71 22.47 5.47
N ARG A 588 7.72 22.51 6.36
CA ARG A 588 9.08 22.94 6.03
C ARG A 588 10.07 22.02 6.71
N THR A 589 10.99 21.47 5.94
CA THR A 589 12.09 20.66 6.47
C THR A 589 13.06 21.57 7.22
N GLU A 590 13.44 21.16 8.43
CA GLU A 590 14.41 21.90 9.25
C GLU A 590 15.76 21.99 8.53
N ARG A 591 16.50 23.08 8.77
CA ARG A 591 17.85 23.22 8.20
C ARG A 591 18.77 22.15 8.81
N THR A 592 19.38 21.34 7.95
CA THR A 592 20.27 20.25 8.37
C THR A 592 21.45 20.79 9.18
N VAL A 593 21.67 20.21 10.36
CA VAL A 593 22.83 20.51 11.21
C VAL A 593 24.02 19.70 10.70
N LEU A 594 24.86 20.35 9.90
CA LEU A 594 26.10 19.77 9.39
C LEU A 594 27.31 20.36 10.12
N SER A 595 28.31 19.53 10.41
CA SER A 595 29.61 20.04 10.87
C SER A 595 30.23 20.96 9.80
N GLN A 596 31.09 21.89 10.19
CA GLN A 596 31.73 22.83 9.25
C GLN A 596 32.46 22.09 8.12
N ARG A 597 33.08 20.94 8.43
CA ARG A 597 33.74 20.07 7.46
C ARG A 597 32.76 19.50 6.44
N GLU A 598 31.64 18.94 6.89
CA GLU A 598 30.61 18.35 6.01
C GLU A 598 29.94 19.42 5.15
N ARG A 599 29.69 20.61 5.70
CA ARG A 599 29.15 21.74 4.94
C ARG A 599 30.09 22.16 3.81
N LEU A 600 31.40 22.25 4.08
CA LEU A 600 32.40 22.57 3.05
C LEU A 600 32.48 21.47 1.98
N LYS A 601 32.39 20.19 2.36
CA LYS A 601 32.33 19.09 1.38
C LYS A 601 31.13 19.24 0.45
N PHE A 602 29.93 19.49 1.00
CA PHE A 602 28.71 19.67 0.23
C PHE A 602 28.80 20.85 -0.74
N LEU A 603 29.29 22.00 -0.26
CA LEU A 603 29.44 23.21 -1.08
C LEU A 603 30.48 23.03 -2.20
N ARG A 604 31.59 22.36 -1.92
CA ARG A 604 32.65 22.08 -2.90
C ARG A 604 32.34 20.91 -3.82
N GLY A 605 31.32 20.10 -3.51
CA GLY A 605 31.00 18.88 -4.25
C GLY A 605 32.02 17.75 -4.07
N THR A 606 32.80 17.77 -2.98
CA THR A 606 33.82 16.75 -2.68
C THR A 606 33.23 15.65 -1.80
N LEU A 607 32.17 15.01 -2.27
CA LEU A 607 31.45 13.94 -1.58
C LEU A 607 31.94 12.58 -2.10
N ASN A 608 32.00 11.57 -1.22
CA ASN A 608 32.20 10.18 -1.64
C ASN A 608 30.92 9.59 -2.26
N GLY A 609 30.97 8.37 -2.78
CA GLY A 609 29.81 7.77 -3.49
C GLY A 609 28.53 7.67 -2.64
N VAL A 610 28.65 7.31 -1.36
CA VAL A 610 27.51 7.17 -0.43
C VAL A 610 26.99 8.54 0.00
N GLU A 611 27.91 9.48 0.28
CA GLU A 611 27.56 10.87 0.61
C GLU A 611 26.86 11.56 -0.58
N SER A 612 27.31 11.29 -1.81
CA SER A 612 26.66 11.78 -3.03
C SER A 612 25.28 11.18 -3.16
N ASP A 613 25.11 9.86 -3.02
CA ASP A 613 23.78 9.22 -3.08
C ASP A 613 22.83 9.71 -1.97
N ALA A 614 23.34 10.17 -0.83
CA ALA A 614 22.49 10.75 0.22
C ALA A 614 21.85 12.09 -0.20
N VAL A 615 22.50 12.89 -1.06
CA VAL A 615 22.08 14.28 -1.37
C VAL A 615 21.83 14.58 -2.84
N TYR A 616 22.31 13.73 -3.75
CA TYR A 616 22.07 13.76 -5.20
C TYR A 616 21.50 12.41 -5.60
#